data_AF-A0A8S3J1C0-F1
#
_entry.id   AF-A0A8S3J1C0-F1
#
_cell.length_a   1.000
_cell.length_b   1.000
_cell.length_c   1.000
_cell.angle_alpha   90.00
_cell.angle_beta   90.00
_cell.angle_gamma   90.00
#
_symmetry.space_group_name_H-M   'P 1'
#
loop_
_entity.id
_entity.type
_entity.pdbx_description
1 polymer ?
#
loop_
_entity_poly.entity_id
_entity_poly.type
_entity_poly.pdbx_seq_one_letter_code
_entity_poly.pdbx_strand_id
1 'polypeptide(L)'
;RRIEVKLSKIKSFTPFQIEQAEKSVDRYLAQLDKTRDLSRTFCHIDMDAFYAAVEMRDNPALQHIPMAVGGEGMLSTSNYLARQFGVRAAMPGFIARHLCPNLVIVPCDFEKYRADSVKVMKTISEYDENYGSCGLDEAFADLTNHLQIRTNFSEQQRTFPKE
;
A
#
# COMPACT_ATOMS: atom_id res chain seq x y z
N ARG A 1 -18.72 5.16 -24.69
CA ARG A 1 -18.91 3.85 -25.35
C ARG A 1 -19.10 2.64 -24.40
N ARG A 2 -18.10 2.14 -23.65
CA ARG A 2 -18.28 0.91 -22.81
C ARG A 2 -19.30 1.09 -21.67
N ILE A 3 -19.30 2.28 -21.04
CA ILE A 3 -20.26 2.64 -19.99
C ILE A 3 -21.68 2.69 -20.56
N GLU A 4 -21.89 3.39 -21.68
CA GLU A 4 -23.20 3.45 -22.35
C GLU A 4 -23.74 2.05 -22.69
N VAL A 5 -22.90 1.16 -23.22
CA VAL A 5 -23.30 -0.23 -23.49
C VAL A 5 -23.77 -0.94 -22.22
N LYS A 6 -23.04 -0.78 -21.10
CA LYS A 6 -23.45 -1.36 -19.81
C LYS A 6 -24.75 -0.74 -19.30
N LEU A 7 -24.93 0.57 -19.42
CA LEU A 7 -26.16 1.25 -18.99
C LEU A 7 -27.37 0.80 -19.82
N SER A 8 -27.22 0.66 -21.14
CA SER A 8 -28.28 0.12 -22.00
C SER A 8 -28.60 -1.33 -21.64
N LYS A 9 -27.59 -2.14 -21.33
CA LYS A 9 -27.80 -3.51 -20.85
C LYS A 9 -28.53 -3.54 -19.51
N ILE A 10 -28.16 -2.68 -18.56
CA ILE A 10 -28.84 -2.57 -17.26
C ILE A 10 -30.33 -2.24 -17.46
N LYS A 11 -30.64 -1.29 -18.33
CA LYS A 11 -32.03 -0.91 -18.67
C LYS A 11 -32.84 -2.02 -19.32
N SER A 12 -32.19 -3.02 -19.92
CA SER A 12 -32.87 -4.14 -20.58
C SER A 12 -33.33 -5.25 -19.63
N PHE A 13 -32.87 -5.25 -18.38
CA PHE A 13 -33.27 -6.29 -17.41
C PHE A 13 -34.70 -6.04 -16.90
N THR A 14 -35.48 -7.11 -16.82
CA THR A 14 -36.82 -7.05 -16.25
C THR A 14 -36.78 -7.11 -14.72
N PRO A 15 -37.81 -6.60 -14.01
CA PRO A 15 -37.89 -6.71 -12.55
C PRO A 15 -37.75 -8.17 -12.07
N PHE A 16 -38.34 -9.13 -12.78
CA PHE A 16 -38.23 -10.54 -12.47
C PHE A 16 -36.80 -11.08 -12.60
N GLN A 17 -36.06 -10.68 -13.65
CA GLN A 17 -34.66 -11.09 -13.82
C GLN A 17 -33.77 -10.54 -12.70
N ILE A 18 -34.05 -9.30 -12.26
CA ILE A 18 -33.34 -8.67 -11.14
C ILE A 18 -33.65 -9.43 -9.85
N GLU A 19 -34.91 -9.69 -9.55
CA GLU A 19 -35.33 -10.43 -8.34
C GLU A 19 -34.72 -11.84 -8.27
N GLN A 20 -34.67 -12.55 -9.40
CA GLN A 20 -34.01 -13.87 -9.46
C GLN A 20 -32.50 -13.77 -9.23
N ALA A 21 -31.85 -12.74 -9.77
CA ALA A 21 -30.43 -12.50 -9.55
C ALA A 21 -30.14 -12.17 -8.08
N GLU A 22 -30.95 -11.30 -7.46
CA GLU A 22 -30.86 -10.95 -6.03
C GLU A 22 -30.97 -12.20 -5.16
N LYS A 23 -32.03 -13.01 -5.34
CA LYS A 23 -32.17 -14.29 -4.61
C LYS A 23 -31.00 -15.25 -4.82
N SER A 24 -30.37 -15.23 -5.98
CA SER A 24 -29.18 -16.04 -6.25
C SER A 24 -27.96 -15.52 -5.51
N VAL A 25 -27.74 -14.20 -5.51
CA VAL A 25 -26.66 -13.53 -4.80
C VAL A 25 -26.82 -13.68 -3.29
N ASP A 26 -28.03 -13.50 -2.75
CA ASP A 26 -28.32 -13.63 -1.32
C ASP A 26 -27.98 -15.04 -0.80
N ARG A 27 -28.33 -16.07 -1.58
CA ARG A 27 -27.95 -17.45 -1.24
C ARG A 27 -26.45 -17.64 -1.21
N TYR A 28 -25.71 -17.00 -2.13
CA TYR A 28 -24.25 -17.07 -2.16
C TYR A 28 -23.61 -16.28 -1.00
N LEU A 29 -24.11 -15.09 -0.68
CA LEU A 29 -23.67 -14.31 0.49
C LEU A 29 -23.89 -15.08 1.80
N ALA A 30 -25.06 -15.71 1.95
CA ALA A 30 -25.34 -16.55 3.11
C ALA A 30 -24.42 -17.77 3.22
N GLN A 31 -23.84 -18.25 2.10
CA GLN A 31 -22.80 -19.29 2.13
C GLN A 31 -21.44 -18.71 2.56
N LEU A 32 -21.04 -17.56 2.02
CA LEU A 32 -19.79 -16.90 2.38
C LEU A 32 -19.74 -16.48 3.86
N ASP A 33 -20.87 -15.98 4.40
CA ASP A 33 -20.95 -15.57 5.80
C ASP A 33 -20.79 -16.75 6.76
N LYS A 34 -21.29 -17.95 6.39
CA LYS A 34 -21.09 -19.17 7.18
C LYS A 34 -19.62 -19.61 7.25
N THR A 35 -18.82 -19.24 6.25
CA THR A 35 -17.39 -19.59 6.18
C THR A 35 -16.48 -18.43 6.59
N ARG A 36 -17.04 -17.32 7.10
CA ARG A 36 -16.25 -16.17 7.55
C ARG A 36 -15.41 -16.56 8.77
N ASP A 37 -14.09 -16.41 8.64
CA ASP A 37 -13.14 -16.62 9.73
C ASP A 37 -12.67 -15.27 10.29
N LEU A 38 -12.87 -15.07 11.60
CA LEU A 38 -12.42 -13.88 12.35
C LEU A 38 -11.36 -14.22 13.39
N SER A 39 -10.83 -15.44 13.37
CA SER A 39 -9.80 -15.91 14.32
C SER A 39 -8.40 -15.43 13.95
N ARG A 40 -8.19 -14.94 12.73
CA ARG A 40 -6.90 -14.50 12.21
C ARG A 40 -6.70 -13.00 12.40
N THR A 41 -5.46 -12.61 12.69
CA THR A 41 -5.03 -11.21 12.73
C THR A 41 -4.00 -10.97 11.63
N PHE A 42 -4.47 -10.44 10.49
CA PHE A 42 -3.60 -10.03 9.40
C PHE A 42 -3.14 -8.58 9.59
N CYS A 43 -1.87 -8.31 9.27
CA CYS A 43 -1.29 -6.98 9.24
C CYS A 43 -0.82 -6.69 7.81
N HIS A 44 -1.24 -5.55 7.25
CA HIS A 44 -0.67 -5.00 6.03
C HIS A 44 0.29 -3.87 6.43
N ILE A 45 1.52 -3.96 5.95
CA ILE A 45 2.58 -2.99 6.16
C ILE A 45 2.85 -2.31 4.82
N ASP A 46 2.90 -0.98 4.83
CA ASP A 46 3.18 -0.13 3.66
C ASP A 46 4.15 0.98 4.11
N MET A 47 5.31 1.08 3.45
CA MET A 47 6.33 2.06 3.80
C MET A 47 6.00 3.46 3.26
N ASP A 48 5.93 4.42 4.17
CA ASP A 48 5.61 5.81 3.90
C ASP A 48 6.51 6.45 2.83
N ALA A 49 5.93 6.71 1.66
CA ALA A 49 6.59 7.39 0.53
C ALA A 49 7.98 6.78 0.22
N PHE A 50 8.08 5.45 0.24
CA PHE A 50 9.31 4.68 0.39
C PHE A 50 10.55 5.24 -0.31
N TYR A 51 10.54 5.34 -1.66
CA TYR A 51 11.75 5.81 -2.38
C TYR A 51 12.13 7.24 -1.99
N ALA A 52 11.15 8.14 -1.84
CA ALA A 52 11.42 9.51 -1.40
C ALA A 52 11.93 9.56 0.04
N ALA A 53 11.41 8.70 0.93
CA ALA A 53 11.90 8.59 2.31
C ALA A 53 13.35 8.11 2.37
N VAL A 54 13.73 7.16 1.53
CA VAL A 54 15.12 6.70 1.40
C VAL A 54 16.03 7.84 0.93
N GLU A 55 15.64 8.59 -0.11
CA GLU A 55 16.42 9.74 -0.56
C GLU A 55 16.54 10.85 0.51
N MET A 56 15.45 11.13 1.24
CA MET A 56 15.44 12.11 2.32
C MET A 56 16.29 11.70 3.53
N ARG A 57 16.44 10.40 3.80
CA ARG A 57 17.34 9.88 4.83
C ARG A 57 18.80 10.11 4.44
N ASP A 58 19.15 9.78 3.21
CA ASP A 58 20.55 9.85 2.74
C ASP A 58 21.00 11.28 2.42
N ASN A 59 20.05 12.14 2.04
CA ASN A 59 20.29 13.56 1.84
C ASN A 59 19.28 14.40 2.66
N PRO A 60 19.65 14.77 3.90
CA PRO A 60 18.77 15.54 4.79
C PRO A 60 18.28 16.87 4.24
N ALA A 61 18.97 17.47 3.25
CA ALA A 61 18.52 18.70 2.61
C ALA A 61 17.17 18.53 1.87
N LEU A 62 16.80 17.30 1.51
CA LEU A 62 15.53 16.97 0.84
C LEU A 62 14.34 16.91 1.80
N GLN A 63 14.56 16.81 3.12
CA GLN A 63 13.49 16.61 4.11
C GLN A 63 12.51 17.78 4.21
N HIS A 64 13.00 18.99 3.92
CA HIS A 64 12.25 20.23 4.12
C HIS A 64 11.79 20.89 2.83
N ILE A 65 11.92 20.21 1.69
CA ILE A 65 11.55 20.72 0.38
C ILE A 65 10.65 19.73 -0.38
N PRO A 66 9.79 20.19 -1.29
CA PRO A 66 9.02 19.30 -2.14
C PRO A 66 9.96 18.53 -3.09
N MET A 67 9.89 17.20 -3.04
CA MET A 67 10.72 16.34 -3.89
C MET A 67 9.96 15.12 -4.42
N ALA A 68 10.39 14.61 -5.56
CA ALA A 68 9.89 13.39 -6.17
C ALA A 68 11.03 12.49 -6.67
N VAL A 69 10.78 11.19 -6.72
CA VAL A 69 11.70 10.21 -7.29
C VAL A 69 11.19 9.80 -8.67
N GLY A 70 12.06 9.80 -9.68
CA GLY A 70 11.74 9.44 -11.06
C GLY A 70 12.50 10.28 -12.07
N GLY A 71 11.82 10.69 -13.13
CA GLY A 71 12.37 11.60 -14.13
C GLY A 71 11.30 12.46 -14.79
N GLU A 72 11.71 13.29 -15.76
CA GLU A 72 10.80 14.19 -16.48
C GLU A 72 9.67 13.45 -17.20
N GLY A 73 9.92 12.22 -17.66
CA GLY A 73 8.91 11.39 -18.33
C GLY A 73 7.86 10.81 -17.37
N MET A 74 8.27 10.39 -16.17
CA MET A 74 7.40 9.76 -15.19
C MET A 74 7.99 9.80 -13.78
N LEU A 75 7.15 10.09 -12.79
CA LEU A 75 7.49 9.99 -11.37
C LEU A 75 7.08 8.63 -10.80
N SER A 76 7.99 8.01 -10.04
CA SER A 76 7.72 6.80 -9.28
C SER A 76 6.97 7.11 -7.98
N THR A 77 7.38 8.14 -7.24
CA THR A 77 6.71 8.60 -6.02
C THR A 77 7.10 10.04 -5.69
N SER A 78 6.46 10.62 -4.68
CA SER A 78 6.75 11.96 -4.17
C SER A 78 6.66 11.99 -2.64
N ASN A 79 7.44 12.88 -2.01
CA ASN A 79 7.33 13.10 -0.58
C ASN A 79 6.02 13.83 -0.24
N TYR A 80 5.61 13.77 1.03
CA TYR A 80 4.35 14.36 1.47
C TYR A 80 4.26 15.87 1.25
N LEU A 81 5.39 16.60 1.27
CA LEU A 81 5.44 18.03 0.94
C LEU A 81 5.03 18.28 -0.52
N ALA A 82 5.58 17.53 -1.48
CA ALA A 82 5.20 17.65 -2.89
C ALA A 82 3.74 17.21 -3.14
N ARG A 83 3.22 16.24 -2.38
CA ARG A 83 1.82 15.79 -2.48
C ARG A 83 0.81 16.90 -2.16
N GLN A 84 1.17 17.87 -1.33
CA GLN A 84 0.31 19.04 -1.03
C GLN A 84 0.04 19.89 -2.29
N PHE A 85 0.95 19.87 -3.27
CA PHE A 85 0.80 20.54 -4.57
C PHE A 85 0.11 19.65 -5.62
N GLY A 86 -0.31 18.44 -5.24
CA GLY A 86 -0.89 17.46 -6.16
C GLY A 86 0.11 16.61 -6.93
N VAL A 87 1.42 16.77 -6.68
CA VAL A 87 2.45 15.91 -7.27
C VAL A 87 2.36 14.50 -6.70
N ARG A 88 2.11 13.49 -7.55
CA ARG A 88 1.88 12.10 -7.15
C ARG A 88 2.64 11.12 -8.05
N ALA A 89 2.72 9.86 -7.62
CA ALA A 89 3.19 8.76 -8.44
C ALA A 89 2.40 8.66 -9.76
N ALA A 90 3.03 8.10 -10.80
CA ALA A 90 2.48 7.97 -12.15
C ALA A 90 2.12 9.30 -12.84
N MET A 91 2.61 10.43 -12.33
CA MET A 91 2.55 11.73 -12.98
C MET A 91 3.82 11.97 -13.80
N PRO A 92 3.73 12.49 -15.04
CA PRO A 92 4.90 12.96 -15.76
C PRO A 92 5.62 14.09 -15.00
N GLY A 93 6.95 14.00 -14.87
CA GLY A 93 7.76 14.97 -14.12
C GLY A 93 7.63 16.40 -14.63
N PHE A 94 7.49 16.58 -15.96
CA PHE A 94 7.27 17.91 -16.52
C PHE A 94 5.95 18.54 -16.05
N ILE A 95 4.88 17.75 -15.88
CA ILE A 95 3.60 18.23 -15.31
C ILE A 95 3.78 18.57 -13.83
N ALA A 96 4.50 17.72 -13.10
CA ALA A 96 4.76 17.93 -11.68
C ALA A 96 5.50 19.25 -11.40
N ARG A 97 6.45 19.64 -12.26
CA ARG A 97 7.13 20.95 -12.17
C ARG A 97 6.20 22.13 -12.44
N HIS A 98 5.19 21.98 -13.29
CA HIS A 98 4.19 23.03 -13.47
C HIS A 98 3.33 23.22 -12.21
N LEU A 99 2.99 22.13 -11.51
CA LEU A 99 2.25 22.18 -10.25
C LEU A 99 3.12 22.70 -9.08
N CYS A 100 4.40 22.36 -9.08
CA CYS A 100 5.35 22.73 -8.05
C CYS A 100 6.67 23.19 -8.70
N PRO A 101 6.83 24.49 -9.01
CA PRO A 101 8.01 25.02 -9.70
C PRO A 101 9.34 24.74 -8.99
N ASN A 102 9.31 24.67 -7.66
CA ASN A 102 10.49 24.39 -6.82
C ASN A 102 10.70 22.88 -6.58
N LEU A 103 10.03 21.99 -7.32
CA LEU A 103 10.15 20.55 -7.15
C LEU A 103 11.55 20.05 -7.50
N VAL A 104 12.15 19.30 -6.58
CA VAL A 104 13.38 18.54 -6.83
C VAL A 104 13.00 17.15 -7.32
N ILE A 105 13.49 16.76 -8.49
CA ILE A 105 13.31 15.39 -9.02
C ILE A 105 14.64 14.66 -8.88
N VAL A 106 14.63 13.57 -8.12
CA VAL A 106 15.78 12.70 -7.89
C VAL A 106 15.64 11.45 -8.74
N PRO A 107 16.69 11.01 -9.48
CA PRO A 107 16.65 9.76 -10.23
C PRO A 107 16.42 8.54 -9.33
N CYS A 108 15.83 7.47 -9.88
CA CYS A 108 15.64 6.23 -9.13
C CYS A 108 16.97 5.50 -8.87
N ASP A 109 17.21 5.06 -7.63
CA ASP A 109 18.26 4.12 -7.27
C ASP A 109 17.65 2.80 -6.73
N PHE A 110 17.33 1.88 -7.63
CA PHE A 110 16.68 0.62 -7.28
C PHE A 110 17.56 -0.34 -6.48
N GLU A 111 18.89 -0.27 -6.61
CA GLU A 111 19.77 -1.11 -5.80
C GLU A 111 19.67 -0.73 -4.33
N LYS A 112 19.69 0.58 -4.06
CA LYS A 112 19.46 1.10 -2.72
C LYS A 112 18.08 0.72 -2.17
N TYR A 113 17.03 0.92 -2.96
CA TYR A 113 15.66 0.61 -2.49
C TYR A 113 15.48 -0.88 -2.18
N ARG A 114 16.08 -1.77 -2.97
CA ARG A 114 16.08 -3.22 -2.69
C ARG A 114 16.85 -3.53 -1.41
N ALA A 115 18.02 -2.93 -1.21
CA ALA A 115 18.81 -3.16 0.00
C ALA A 115 18.06 -2.74 1.27
N ASP A 116 17.33 -1.63 1.23
CA ASP A 116 16.52 -1.19 2.36
C ASP A 116 15.24 -2.02 2.55
N SER A 117 14.60 -2.42 1.45
CA SER A 117 13.47 -3.36 1.48
C SER A 117 13.84 -4.66 2.20
N VAL A 118 14.99 -5.26 1.87
CA VAL A 118 15.48 -6.50 2.51
C VAL A 118 15.58 -6.36 4.03
N LYS A 119 16.01 -5.19 4.55
CA LYS A 119 16.10 -4.95 6.00
C LYS A 119 14.71 -4.98 6.65
N VAL A 120 13.73 -4.32 6.03
CA VAL A 120 12.35 -4.27 6.55
C VAL A 120 11.68 -5.63 6.46
N MET A 121 11.83 -6.32 5.33
CA MET A 121 11.28 -7.66 5.13
C MET A 121 11.89 -8.69 6.09
N LYS A 122 13.18 -8.55 6.42
CA LYS A 122 13.81 -9.34 7.49
C LYS A 122 13.13 -9.12 8.83
N THR A 123 12.86 -7.88 9.22
CA THR A 123 12.13 -7.60 10.46
C THR A 123 10.72 -8.18 10.43
N ILE A 124 10.00 -8.08 9.31
CA ILE A 124 8.66 -8.67 9.16
C ILE A 124 8.71 -10.20 9.31
N SER A 125 9.75 -10.85 8.78
CA SER A 125 9.91 -12.31 8.86
C SER A 125 10.05 -12.85 10.30
N GLU A 126 10.43 -11.99 11.26
CA GLU A 126 10.48 -12.35 12.68
C GLU A 126 9.08 -12.51 13.31
N TYR A 127 8.04 -11.95 12.66
CA TYR A 127 6.65 -12.04 13.10
C TYR A 127 5.86 -13.11 12.36
N ASP A 128 6.17 -13.30 11.07
CA ASP A 128 5.57 -14.31 10.22
C ASP A 128 6.59 -14.76 9.17
N GLU A 129 7.06 -16.02 9.26
CA GLU A 129 8.00 -16.60 8.29
C GLU A 129 7.39 -16.78 6.89
N ASN A 130 6.05 -16.81 6.79
CA ASN A 130 5.30 -17.00 5.53
C ASN A 130 4.67 -15.70 5.02
N TYR A 131 5.18 -14.55 5.45
CA TYR A 131 4.68 -13.25 4.99
C TYR A 131 4.68 -13.14 3.46
N GLY A 132 3.70 -12.44 2.91
CA GLY A 132 3.62 -12.13 1.49
C GLY A 132 4.22 -10.75 1.20
N SER A 133 5.22 -10.66 0.33
CA SER A 133 5.76 -9.37 -0.13
C SER A 133 5.04 -8.90 -1.40
N CYS A 134 4.65 -7.62 -1.43
CA CYS A 134 4.01 -6.96 -2.57
C CYS A 134 4.86 -5.77 -3.04
N GLY A 135 5.89 -6.05 -3.84
CA GLY A 135 6.83 -5.01 -4.28
C GLY A 135 7.98 -4.82 -3.30
N LEU A 136 8.52 -3.60 -3.20
CA LEU A 136 9.64 -3.31 -2.29
C LEU A 136 9.18 -2.75 -0.94
N ASP A 137 8.00 -2.13 -0.91
CA ASP A 137 7.49 -1.35 0.21
C ASP A 137 6.29 -1.94 0.93
N GLU A 138 5.64 -2.94 0.37
CA GLU A 138 4.46 -3.53 0.99
C GLU A 138 4.64 -5.00 1.35
N ALA A 139 3.99 -5.41 2.44
CA ALA A 139 3.90 -6.79 2.86
C ALA A 139 2.62 -7.09 3.64
N PHE A 140 2.19 -8.35 3.57
CA PHE A 140 1.12 -8.91 4.40
C PHE A 140 1.73 -9.97 5.33
N ALA A 141 1.42 -9.87 6.62
CA ALA A 141 1.85 -10.83 7.62
C ALA A 141 0.66 -11.35 8.42
N ASP A 142 0.66 -12.63 8.74
CA ASP A 142 -0.31 -13.25 9.63
C ASP A 142 0.24 -13.30 11.07
N LEU A 143 -0.18 -12.34 11.88
CA LEU A 143 0.31 -12.16 13.24
C LEU A 143 -0.40 -13.08 14.25
N THR A 144 -1.32 -13.95 13.81
CA THR A 144 -2.17 -14.74 14.71
C THR A 144 -1.35 -15.56 15.71
N ASN A 145 -0.38 -16.33 15.21
CA ASN A 145 0.45 -17.18 16.05
C ASN A 145 1.39 -16.36 16.95
N HIS A 146 1.98 -15.30 16.40
CA HIS A 146 2.86 -14.40 17.15
C HIS A 146 2.12 -13.78 18.34
N LEU A 147 0.89 -13.29 18.14
CA LEU A 147 0.06 -12.69 19.19
C LEU A 147 -0.30 -13.70 20.28
N GLN A 148 -0.64 -14.94 19.91
CA GLN A 148 -0.91 -16.01 20.89
C GLN A 148 0.32 -16.29 21.77
N ILE A 149 1.51 -16.45 21.16
CA ILE A 149 2.77 -16.66 21.89
C ILE A 149 3.06 -15.48 22.84
N ARG A 150 2.86 -14.24 22.36
CA ARG A 150 3.15 -13.02 23.10
C ARG A 150 2.28 -12.83 24.36
N THR A 151 1.13 -13.50 24.46
CA THR A 151 0.34 -13.49 25.70
C THR A 151 1.10 -14.05 26.90
N ASN A 152 2.06 -14.95 26.68
CA ASN A 152 2.90 -15.53 27.74
C ASN A 152 4.16 -14.70 28.05
N PHE A 153 4.40 -13.60 27.35
CA PHE A 153 5.58 -12.77 27.56
C PHE A 153 5.41 -11.91 28.83
N SER A 154 6.49 -11.73 29.58
CA SER A 154 6.58 -10.73 30.65
C SER A 154 6.53 -9.31 30.09
N GLU A 155 6.26 -8.31 30.93
CA GLU A 155 6.29 -6.90 30.52
C GLU A 155 7.62 -6.50 29.86
N GLN A 156 8.74 -6.97 30.43
CA GLN A 156 10.08 -6.70 29.90
C GLN A 156 10.27 -7.29 28.49
N GLN A 157 9.69 -8.46 28.21
CA GLN A 157 9.73 -9.09 26.89
C GLN A 157 8.75 -8.45 25.89
N ARG A 158 7.69 -7.79 26.38
CA ARG A 158 6.71 -7.09 25.51
C ARG A 158 7.15 -5.69 25.13
N THR A 159 8.05 -5.09 25.89
CA THR A 159 8.56 -3.75 25.63
C THR A 159 9.74 -3.85 24.66
N PHE A 160 9.66 -3.16 23.51
CA PHE A 160 10.86 -2.98 22.70
C PHE A 160 11.93 -2.29 23.57
N PRO A 161 13.19 -2.78 23.60
CA PRO A 161 14.24 -2.09 24.32
C PRO A 161 14.27 -0.65 23.82
N LYS A 162 14.12 0.31 24.73
CA LYS A 162 14.45 1.70 24.44
C LYS A 162 15.97 1.76 24.40
N GLU A 163 16.55 1.71 23.21
CA GLU A 163 17.91 2.23 23.00
C GLU A 163 17.92 3.74 23.25
#